data_AF-A0A950T0S2-F1
#
_entry.id   AF-A0A950T0S2-F1
#
_cell.length_a   1.000
_cell.length_b   1.000
_cell.length_c   1.000
_cell.angle_alpha   90.00
_cell.angle_beta   90.00
_cell.angle_gamma   90.00
#
_symmetry.space_group_name_H-M   'P 1'
#
loop_
_entity.id
_entity.type
_entity.pdbx_description
1 polymer ?
#
loop_
_entity_poly.entity_id
_entity_poly.type
_entity_poly.pdbx_seq_one_letter_code
_entity_poly.pdbx_strand_id
1 'polypeptide(L)'
;MHEELLRLYEEDQADRKGQMHPDMRERDRVRRQRIEELISAGALQTGEDYFHAAMIFQHGEMLAHYWRAHELAKKAAEMDHSTGRWLTAAAYDRWLMKQGKPQKYGTQYISHGGGPYTLWEVDPTTTDAERAEWNVPSLAEAQRRAEQITQSRTLRKEE
;
A
#
# COMPACT_ATOMS: atom_id res chain seq x y z
N MET A 1 -12.65 -3.92 16.61
CA MET A 1 -12.50 -2.88 15.59
C MET A 1 -12.89 -1.55 16.20
N HIS A 2 -12.03 -0.56 16.10
CA HIS A 2 -12.21 0.79 16.59
C HIS A 2 -12.92 1.65 15.53
N GLU A 3 -14.09 2.22 15.87
CA GLU A 3 -14.94 2.94 14.91
C GLU A 3 -14.23 4.11 14.23
N GLU A 4 -13.43 4.87 14.98
CA GLU A 4 -12.69 6.00 14.40
C GLU A 4 -11.61 5.54 13.40
N LEU A 5 -10.94 4.41 13.64
CA LEU A 5 -9.94 3.88 12.70
C LEU A 5 -10.58 3.43 11.41
N LEU A 6 -11.74 2.75 11.52
CA LEU A 6 -12.54 2.39 10.35
C LEU A 6 -12.94 3.63 9.55
N ARG A 7 -13.51 4.64 10.20
CA ARG A 7 -13.94 5.87 9.52
C ARG A 7 -12.79 6.55 8.78
N LEU A 8 -11.64 6.71 9.42
CA LEU A 8 -10.45 7.32 8.80
C LEU A 8 -9.99 6.53 7.57
N TYR A 9 -10.01 5.19 7.65
CA TYR A 9 -9.72 4.30 6.54
C TYR A 9 -10.74 4.44 5.41
N GLU A 10 -12.04 4.44 5.70
CA GLU A 10 -13.09 4.57 4.70
C GLU A 10 -13.01 5.90 3.95
N GLU A 11 -12.77 7.01 4.66
CA GLU A 11 -12.55 8.33 4.08
C GLU A 11 -11.31 8.37 3.18
N ASP A 12 -10.21 7.75 3.61
CA ASP A 12 -9.00 7.58 2.79
C ASP A 12 -9.29 6.79 1.51
N GLN A 13 -9.98 5.67 1.60
CA GLN A 13 -10.34 4.86 0.43
C GLN A 13 -11.35 5.58 -0.48
N ALA A 14 -12.26 6.37 0.09
CA ALA A 14 -13.24 7.16 -0.67
C ALA A 14 -12.56 8.23 -1.52
N ASP A 15 -11.57 8.94 -0.98
CA ASP A 15 -10.80 9.97 -1.72
C ASP A 15 -10.10 9.38 -2.98
N ARG A 16 -9.86 8.06 -3.01
CA ARG A 16 -9.18 7.34 -4.11
C ARG A 16 -10.14 6.81 -5.17
N LYS A 17 -11.45 6.93 -4.98
CA LYS A 17 -12.47 6.52 -5.95
C LYS A 17 -12.77 7.67 -6.90
N GLY A 18 -12.79 7.39 -8.20
CA GLY A 18 -13.15 8.38 -9.22
C GLY A 18 -12.06 9.43 -9.43
N GLN A 19 -12.47 10.69 -9.57
CA GLN A 19 -11.54 11.81 -9.76
C GLN A 19 -10.80 12.11 -8.45
N MET A 20 -9.48 12.25 -8.52
CA MET A 20 -8.67 12.53 -7.34
C MET A 20 -9.10 13.86 -6.70
N HIS A 21 -9.39 13.81 -5.40
CA HIS A 21 -9.75 15.00 -4.64
C HIS A 21 -8.56 15.99 -4.63
N PRO A 22 -8.76 17.30 -4.91
CA PRO A 22 -7.68 18.28 -4.98
C PRO A 22 -6.84 18.34 -3.70
N ASP A 23 -7.50 18.21 -2.54
CA ASP A 23 -6.86 18.27 -1.22
C ASP A 23 -6.44 16.90 -0.65
N MET A 24 -6.41 15.83 -1.46
CA MET A 24 -6.15 14.47 -0.97
C MET A 24 -4.88 14.37 -0.11
N ARG A 25 -3.80 15.04 -0.52
CA ARG A 25 -2.53 15.01 0.22
C ARG A 25 -2.66 15.60 1.62
N GLU A 26 -3.39 16.70 1.74
CA GLU A 26 -3.58 17.37 3.02
C GLU A 26 -4.48 16.54 3.94
N ARG A 27 -5.57 15.97 3.38
CA ARG A 27 -6.42 15.03 4.11
C ARG A 27 -5.65 13.80 4.59
N ASP A 28 -4.78 13.24 3.77
CA ASP A 28 -3.91 12.12 4.12
C ASP A 28 -2.96 12.48 5.28
N ARG A 29 -2.46 13.73 5.35
CA ARG A 29 -1.63 14.21 6.48
C ARG A 29 -2.44 14.30 7.76
N VAL A 30 -3.61 14.92 7.71
CA VAL A 30 -4.53 15.04 8.86
C VAL A 30 -4.90 13.66 9.39
N ARG A 31 -5.27 12.72 8.51
CA ARG A 31 -5.56 11.34 8.90
C ARG A 31 -4.35 10.66 9.55
N ARG A 32 -3.15 10.76 8.98
CA ARG A 32 -1.92 10.20 9.59
C ARG A 32 -1.67 10.77 10.98
N GLN A 33 -1.78 12.09 11.16
CA GLN A 33 -1.62 12.71 12.46
C GLN A 33 -2.63 12.14 13.47
N ARG A 34 -3.91 11.98 13.07
CA ARG A 34 -4.93 11.41 13.93
C ARG A 34 -4.65 9.94 14.29
N ILE A 35 -4.15 9.15 13.34
CA ILE A 35 -3.73 7.77 13.60
C ILE A 35 -2.58 7.73 14.63
N GLU A 36 -1.59 8.63 14.56
CA GLU A 36 -0.51 8.68 15.56
C GLU A 36 -1.03 8.97 16.98
N GLU A 37 -2.01 9.85 17.11
CA GLU A 37 -2.67 10.13 18.40
C GLU A 37 -3.38 8.88 18.94
N LEU A 38 -4.11 8.16 18.08
CA LEU A 38 -4.79 6.92 18.43
C LEU A 38 -3.81 5.81 18.82
N ILE A 39 -2.68 5.69 18.12
CA ILE A 39 -1.61 4.75 18.49
C ILE A 39 -1.02 5.11 19.85
N SER A 40 -0.74 6.39 20.10
CA SER A 40 -0.18 6.88 21.36
C SER A 40 -1.13 6.66 22.54
N ALA A 41 -2.44 6.70 22.29
CA ALA A 41 -3.48 6.38 23.26
C ALA A 41 -3.72 4.86 23.44
N GLY A 42 -3.01 4.00 22.71
CA GLY A 42 -3.19 2.55 22.77
C GLY A 42 -4.49 2.05 22.16
N ALA A 43 -5.06 2.76 21.18
CA ALA A 43 -6.38 2.46 20.62
C ALA A 43 -6.42 1.23 19.68
N LEU A 44 -5.28 0.81 19.13
CA LEU A 44 -5.22 -0.31 18.18
C LEU A 44 -5.22 -1.65 18.94
N GLN A 45 -6.30 -2.42 18.82
CA GLN A 45 -6.51 -3.63 19.61
C GLN A 45 -6.73 -4.89 18.77
N THR A 46 -7.20 -4.76 17.52
CA THR A 46 -7.43 -5.90 16.61
C THR A 46 -6.57 -5.84 15.36
N GLY A 47 -6.37 -6.96 14.66
CA GLY A 47 -5.64 -6.97 13.39
C GLY A 47 -6.22 -6.00 12.35
N GLU A 48 -7.54 -5.80 12.36
CA GLU A 48 -8.23 -4.80 11.53
C GLU A 48 -7.85 -3.35 11.89
N ASP A 49 -7.72 -3.03 13.18
CA ASP A 49 -7.27 -1.70 13.63
C ASP A 49 -5.86 -1.39 13.11
N TYR A 50 -4.96 -2.38 13.22
CA TYR A 50 -3.59 -2.28 12.69
C TYR A 50 -3.59 -2.16 11.17
N PHE A 51 -4.46 -2.90 10.48
CA PHE A 51 -4.58 -2.84 9.01
C PHE A 51 -5.07 -1.47 8.54
N HIS A 52 -6.11 -0.92 9.16
CA HIS A 52 -6.62 0.42 8.84
C HIS A 52 -5.53 1.48 9.03
N ALA A 53 -4.85 1.47 10.17
CA ALA A 53 -3.73 2.38 10.42
C ALA A 53 -2.60 2.21 9.39
N ALA A 54 -2.22 0.97 9.07
CA ALA A 54 -1.19 0.68 8.09
C ALA A 54 -1.53 1.24 6.70
N MET A 55 -2.78 1.16 6.26
CA MET A 55 -3.20 1.70 4.96
C MET A 55 -3.07 3.22 4.90
N ILE A 56 -3.40 3.93 5.98
CA ILE A 56 -3.22 5.39 6.06
C ILE A 56 -1.74 5.77 5.93
N PHE A 57 -0.83 5.03 6.56
CA PHE A 57 0.61 5.25 6.41
C PHE A 57 1.16 4.81 5.05
N GLN A 58 0.57 3.81 4.41
CA GLN A 58 0.96 3.34 3.08
C GLN A 58 0.80 4.45 2.02
N HIS A 59 -0.07 5.43 2.29
CA HIS A 59 -0.26 6.65 1.52
C HIS A 59 0.56 7.85 2.01
N GLY A 60 1.60 7.58 2.80
CA GLY A 60 2.57 8.56 3.25
C GLY A 60 3.40 9.19 2.14
N GLU A 61 4.20 10.19 2.53
CA GLU A 61 5.03 10.99 1.62
C GLU A 61 6.54 10.80 1.89
N MET A 62 6.93 10.13 2.97
CA MET A 62 8.32 9.96 3.39
C MET A 62 8.63 8.53 3.82
N LEU A 63 9.93 8.19 3.83
CA LEU A 63 10.41 6.84 4.17
C LEU A 63 9.88 6.33 5.51
N ALA A 64 9.83 7.19 6.52
CA ALA A 64 9.31 6.81 7.84
C ALA A 64 7.85 6.33 7.79
N HIS A 65 7.01 6.91 6.92
CA HIS A 65 5.62 6.49 6.79
C HIS A 65 5.51 5.10 6.16
N TYR A 66 6.28 4.82 5.11
CA TYR A 66 6.25 3.50 4.47
C TYR A 66 6.79 2.40 5.40
N TRP A 67 7.81 2.72 6.20
CA TRP A 67 8.28 1.81 7.24
C TRP A 67 7.22 1.58 8.32
N ARG A 68 6.56 2.65 8.76
CA ARG A 68 5.45 2.55 9.73
C ARG A 68 4.29 1.70 9.21
N ALA A 69 3.93 1.87 7.93
CA ALA A 69 2.94 1.05 7.27
C ALA A 69 3.33 -0.44 7.26
N HIS A 70 4.61 -0.74 6.99
CA HIS A 70 5.12 -2.10 7.02
C HIS A 70 5.00 -2.73 8.42
N GLU A 71 5.41 -2.03 9.47
CA GLU A 71 5.32 -2.52 10.85
C GLU A 71 3.88 -2.77 11.29
N LEU A 72 2.98 -1.82 11.01
CA LEU A 72 1.56 -1.94 11.36
C LEU A 72 0.89 -3.06 10.56
N ALA A 73 1.16 -3.18 9.26
CA ALA A 73 0.61 -4.25 8.44
C ALA A 73 1.12 -5.63 8.87
N LYS A 74 2.40 -5.72 9.28
CA LYS A 74 2.97 -6.95 9.83
C LYS A 74 2.25 -7.34 11.10
N LYS A 75 1.99 -6.38 12.00
CA LYS A 75 1.22 -6.65 13.21
C LYS A 75 -0.21 -7.10 12.90
N ALA A 76 -0.86 -6.50 11.90
CA ALA A 76 -2.16 -6.96 11.42
C ALA A 76 -2.12 -8.42 10.93
N ALA A 77 -1.09 -8.78 10.16
CA ALA A 77 -0.90 -10.14 9.65
C ALA A 77 -0.64 -11.17 10.77
N GLU A 78 0.13 -10.80 11.80
CA GLU A 78 0.37 -11.61 13.00
C GLU A 78 -0.91 -11.82 13.83
N MET A 79 -1.92 -10.97 13.65
CA MET A 79 -3.24 -11.05 14.27
C MET A 79 -4.30 -11.61 13.29
N ASP A 80 -3.88 -12.47 12.36
CA ASP A 80 -4.71 -13.19 11.41
C ASP A 80 -5.52 -12.32 10.42
N HIS A 81 -5.17 -11.04 10.26
CA HIS A 81 -5.76 -10.22 9.20
C HIS A 81 -5.11 -10.57 7.85
N SER A 82 -5.80 -11.37 7.03
CA SER A 82 -5.26 -11.95 5.79
C SER A 82 -4.71 -10.91 4.79
N THR A 83 -5.39 -9.77 4.65
CA THR A 83 -4.94 -8.66 3.79
C THR A 83 -3.70 -7.95 4.34
N GLY A 84 -3.43 -8.09 5.64
CA GLY A 84 -2.23 -7.54 6.29
C GLY A 84 -0.94 -8.14 5.72
N ARG A 85 -0.96 -9.41 5.29
CA ARG A 85 0.19 -10.06 4.66
C ARG A 85 0.62 -9.34 3.38
N TRP A 86 -0.31 -9.13 2.47
CA TRP A 86 -0.02 -8.41 1.22
C TRP A 86 0.43 -6.98 1.48
N LEU A 87 -0.24 -6.28 2.41
CA LEU A 87 0.10 -4.90 2.74
C LEU A 87 1.50 -4.78 3.37
N THR A 88 1.93 -5.78 4.14
CA THR A 88 3.29 -5.85 4.72
C THR A 88 4.34 -5.84 3.62
N ALA A 89 4.19 -6.71 2.61
CA ALA A 89 5.07 -6.76 1.45
C ALA A 89 4.98 -5.49 0.61
N ALA A 90 3.77 -4.96 0.39
CA ALA A 90 3.55 -3.78 -0.43
C ALA A 90 4.14 -2.50 0.19
N ALA A 91 4.10 -2.35 1.51
CA ALA A 91 4.72 -1.24 2.22
C ALA A 91 6.25 -1.34 2.20
N TYR A 92 6.79 -2.55 2.37
CA TYR A 92 8.23 -2.80 2.31
C TYR A 92 8.81 -2.51 0.92
N ASP A 93 8.16 -3.00 -0.13
CA ASP A 93 8.55 -2.72 -1.51
C ASP A 93 8.51 -1.23 -1.82
N ARG A 94 7.49 -0.51 -1.33
CA ARG A 94 7.42 0.95 -1.47
C ARG A 94 8.57 1.65 -0.75
N TRP A 95 8.91 1.20 0.46
CA TRP A 95 10.03 1.71 1.23
C TRP A 95 11.37 1.48 0.50
N LEU A 96 11.59 0.31 -0.11
CA LEU A 96 12.76 0.01 -0.94
C LEU A 96 12.81 0.87 -2.21
N MET A 97 11.71 0.90 -2.97
CA MET A 97 11.58 1.69 -4.19
C MET A 97 11.89 3.17 -3.94
N LYS A 98 11.39 3.74 -2.83
CA LYS A 98 11.61 5.16 -2.48
C LYS A 98 13.05 5.46 -2.04
N GLN A 99 13.86 4.44 -1.79
CA GLN A 99 15.32 4.55 -1.62
C GLN A 99 16.08 4.31 -2.92
N GLY A 100 15.39 4.07 -4.05
CA GLY A 100 16.02 3.69 -5.31
C GLY A 100 16.53 2.25 -5.34
N LYS A 101 16.06 1.38 -4.46
CA LYS A 101 16.44 -0.04 -4.41
C LYS A 101 15.45 -0.91 -5.20
N PRO A 102 15.88 -2.09 -5.68
CA PRO A 102 14.95 -3.10 -6.15
C PRO A 102 13.93 -3.43 -5.07
N GLN A 103 12.67 -3.61 -5.45
CA GLN A 103 11.64 -4.11 -4.55
C GLN A 103 11.82 -5.61 -4.32
N LYS A 104 11.40 -6.12 -3.17
CA LYS A 104 11.57 -7.54 -2.85
C LYS A 104 10.49 -8.38 -3.53
N TYR A 105 9.23 -8.00 -3.38
CA TYR A 105 8.11 -8.90 -3.71
C TYR A 105 7.44 -8.61 -5.06
N GLY A 106 7.55 -7.40 -5.60
CA GLY A 106 6.97 -7.08 -6.93
C GLY A 106 5.57 -6.46 -6.85
N THR A 107 5.32 -5.59 -5.87
CA THR A 107 4.02 -4.95 -5.66
C THR A 107 3.91 -3.51 -6.21
N GLN A 108 5.03 -2.86 -6.52
CA GLN A 108 5.09 -1.47 -6.96
C GLN A 108 5.21 -1.37 -8.48
N TYR A 109 4.33 -0.55 -9.04
CA TYR A 109 4.24 -0.24 -10.46
C TYR A 109 4.49 1.24 -10.67
N ILE A 110 5.19 1.58 -11.74
CA ILE A 110 5.51 2.96 -12.09
C ILE A 110 5.14 3.25 -13.54
N SER A 111 4.89 4.52 -13.85
CA SER A 111 4.69 5.00 -15.22
C SER A 111 5.60 6.22 -15.40
N HIS A 112 6.41 6.20 -16.46
CA HIS A 112 7.29 7.31 -16.80
C HIS A 112 6.57 8.26 -17.76
N GLY A 113 6.40 9.52 -17.37
CA GLY A 113 5.85 10.56 -18.26
C GLY A 113 4.44 10.29 -18.77
N GLY A 114 3.63 9.49 -18.06
CA GLY A 114 2.30 9.09 -18.51
C GLY A 114 2.29 7.95 -19.54
N GLY A 115 3.44 7.32 -19.80
CA GLY A 115 3.58 6.12 -20.60
C GLY A 115 3.01 4.86 -19.92
N PRO A 116 3.26 3.68 -20.49
CA PRO A 116 2.77 2.43 -19.93
C PRO A 116 3.28 2.20 -18.50
N TYR A 117 2.47 1.52 -17.70
CA TYR A 117 2.91 1.05 -16.40
C TYR A 117 3.87 -0.12 -16.59
N THR A 118 4.96 -0.09 -15.84
CA THR A 118 5.91 -1.19 -15.70
C THR A 118 6.05 -1.56 -14.24
N LEU A 119 6.39 -2.82 -13.98
CA LEU A 119 6.80 -3.23 -12.64
C LEU A 119 8.15 -2.56 -12.31
N TRP A 120 8.30 -2.01 -11.11
CA TRP A 120 9.60 -1.52 -10.65
C TRP A 120 10.61 -2.68 -10.54
N GLU A 121 11.91 -2.41 -10.64
CA GLU A 121 12.97 -3.43 -10.54
C GLU A 121 12.75 -4.33 -9.33
N VAL A 122 12.75 -5.66 -9.54
CA VAL A 122 12.53 -6.67 -8.50
C VAL A 122 13.83 -7.40 -8.22
N ASP A 123 14.12 -7.65 -6.95
CA ASP A 123 15.21 -8.51 -6.53
C ASP A 123 15.08 -9.90 -7.19
N PRO A 124 16.03 -10.30 -8.06
CA PRO A 124 15.93 -11.56 -8.81
C PRO A 124 16.07 -12.79 -7.92
N THR A 125 16.53 -12.63 -6.67
CA THR A 125 16.68 -13.74 -5.72
C THR A 125 15.39 -14.06 -4.98
N THR A 126 14.38 -13.18 -5.02
CA THR A 126 13.10 -13.44 -4.37
C THR A 126 12.29 -14.45 -5.19
N THR A 127 11.96 -15.57 -4.55
CA THR A 127 11.23 -16.68 -5.14
C THR A 127 9.71 -16.46 -5.09
N ASP A 128 8.97 -17.17 -5.94
CA ASP A 128 7.50 -17.13 -5.89
C ASP A 128 6.94 -17.81 -4.62
N ALA A 129 7.68 -18.73 -4.01
CA ALA A 129 7.33 -19.29 -2.70
C ALA A 129 7.37 -18.21 -1.61
N GLU A 130 8.43 -17.40 -1.55
CA GLU A 130 8.49 -16.25 -0.65
C GLU A 130 7.38 -15.23 -0.94
N ARG A 131 7.03 -14.97 -2.20
CA ARG A 131 5.89 -14.10 -2.54
C ARG A 131 4.58 -14.65 -2.00
N ALA A 132 4.34 -15.95 -2.18
CA ALA A 132 3.13 -16.62 -1.75
C ALA A 132 2.94 -16.58 -0.22
N GLU A 133 4.02 -16.65 0.57
CA GLU A 133 3.95 -16.51 2.04
C GLU A 133 3.30 -15.18 2.47
N TRP A 134 3.50 -14.13 1.67
CA TRP A 134 2.96 -12.79 1.89
C TRP A 134 1.70 -12.48 1.07
N ASN A 135 1.04 -13.50 0.49
CA ASN A 135 -0.11 -13.32 -0.40
C ASN A 135 0.19 -12.38 -1.60
N VAL A 136 1.44 -12.35 -2.06
CA VAL A 136 1.84 -11.62 -3.27
C VAL A 136 1.79 -12.58 -4.47
N PRO A 137 1.23 -12.16 -5.62
CA PRO A 137 1.26 -12.97 -6.84
C PRO A 137 2.69 -13.31 -7.29
N SER A 138 2.82 -14.31 -8.16
CA SER A 138 4.11 -14.63 -8.79
C SER A 138 4.69 -13.44 -9.56
N LEU A 139 6.00 -13.45 -9.82
CA LEU A 139 6.64 -12.40 -10.61
C LEU A 139 6.01 -12.27 -12.01
N ALA A 140 5.69 -13.40 -12.63
CA ALA A 140 5.04 -13.42 -13.95
C ALA A 140 3.62 -12.82 -13.93
N GLU A 141 2.85 -13.02 -12.85
CA GLU A 141 1.54 -12.38 -12.68
C GLU A 141 1.67 -10.87 -12.45
N ALA A 142 2.65 -10.44 -11.66
CA ALA A 142 2.92 -9.03 -11.44
C ALA A 142 3.29 -8.33 -12.77
N GLN A 143 4.12 -8.94 -13.61
CA GLN A 143 4.45 -8.41 -14.93
C GLN A 143 3.21 -8.27 -15.82
N ARG A 144 2.37 -9.31 -15.92
CA ARG A 144 1.09 -9.25 -16.66
C ARG A 144 0.15 -8.16 -16.13
N ARG A 145 0.13 -7.93 -14.81
CA ARG A 145 -0.69 -6.88 -14.21
C ARG A 145 -0.25 -5.48 -14.66
N ALA A 146 1.04 -5.24 -14.88
CA ALA A 146 1.53 -3.96 -15.40
C ALA A 146 0.95 -3.65 -16.79
N GLU A 147 0.87 -4.67 -17.65
CA GLU A 147 0.26 -4.59 -18.99
C GLU A 147 -1.25 -4.30 -18.90
N GLN A 148 -1.96 -4.98 -18.00
CA GLN A 148 -3.40 -4.77 -17.78
C GLN A 148 -3.71 -3.35 -17.26
N ILE A 149 -2.91 -2.84 -16.33
CA ILE A 149 -3.05 -1.46 -15.83
C ILE A 149 -2.90 -0.47 -16.99
N THR A 150 -1.91 -0.69 -17.85
CA THR A 150 -1.69 0.12 -19.06
C THR A 150 -2.91 0.11 -19.97
N GLN A 151 -3.41 -1.07 -20.34
CA GLN A 151 -4.55 -1.22 -21.25
C GLN A 151 -5.83 -0.57 -20.69
N SER A 152 -6.16 -0.83 -19.41
CA SER A 152 -7.36 -0.27 -18.77
C SER A 152 -7.36 1.26 -18.65
N ARG A 153 -6.18 1.89 -18.65
CA ARG A 153 -6.05 3.34 -18.58
C ARG A 153 -6.12 3.98 -19.96
N THR A 154 -5.65 3.31 -21.00
CA THR A 154 -5.83 3.74 -22.39
C THR A 154 -7.32 3.80 -22.74
N LEU A 155 -8.07 2.74 -22.44
CA LEU A 155 -9.52 2.68 -22.71
C LEU A 155 -10.29 3.83 -22.04
N ARG A 156 -9.98 4.14 -20.77
CA ARG A 156 -10.60 5.26 -20.03
C ARG A 156 -10.23 6.67 -20.52
N LYS A 157 -9.22 6.82 -21.39
CA LYS A 157 -8.88 8.11 -22.01
C LYS A 157 -9.59 8.32 -23.34
N GLU A 158 -10.11 7.25 -23.93
CA GLU A 158 -10.79 7.27 -25.24
C GLU A 158 -12.31 7.44 -25.10
N GLU A 159 -12.86 7.25 -23.89
CA GLU A 159 -14.24 7.54 -23.48
C GLU A 159 -14.41 9.00 -22.97
#